data_AF-A0A2K2D096-F1
#
_entry.id   AF-A0A2K2D096-F1
#
_cell.length_a   1.000
_cell.length_b   1.000
_cell.length_c   1.000
_cell.angle_alpha   90.00
_cell.angle_beta   90.00
_cell.angle_gamma   90.00
#
_symmetry.space_group_name_H-M   'P 1'
#
loop_
_entity.id
_entity.type
_entity.pdbx_description
1 polymer ?
#
loop_
_entity_poly.entity_id
_entity_poly.type
_entity_poly.pdbx_seq_one_letter_code
_entity_poly.pdbx_strand_id
1 'polypeptide(L)'
;MVVGNGATAQFWEDRWMDGQAISELASDLHLLVPKRLRKTRTVCEALTDRRWIRDIQGALGPLALWQYIQIWKRTHDVRLSDSVDVLS
;
A
#
# COMPACT_ATOMS: atom_id res chain seq x y z
N MET A 1 0.45 11.81 -6.56
CA MET A 1 0.92 10.85 -7.58
C MET A 1 -0.29 10.29 -8.33
N VAL A 2 -0.17 10.02 -9.64
CA VAL A 2 -1.22 9.34 -10.42
C VAL A 2 -0.79 7.90 -10.68
N VAL A 3 -1.66 6.96 -10.36
CA VAL A 3 -1.50 5.54 -10.66
C VAL A 3 -2.50 5.18 -11.76
N GLY A 4 -2.34 4.03 -12.41
CA GLY A 4 -3.41 3.45 -13.25
C GLY A 4 -4.69 3.21 -12.46
N ASN A 5 -5.55 2.33 -12.96
CA ASN A 5 -6.81 2.00 -12.32
C ASN A 5 -6.61 1.23 -10.99
N GLY A 6 -5.39 0.81 -10.68
CA GLY A 6 -5.00 0.12 -9.45
C GLY A 6 -5.64 -1.26 -9.30
N ALA A 7 -6.24 -1.81 -10.35
CA ALA A 7 -7.02 -3.04 -10.28
C ALA A 7 -6.15 -4.30 -10.31
N THR A 8 -4.89 -4.19 -10.73
CA THR A 8 -3.96 -5.31 -10.86
C THR A 8 -2.70 -5.15 -10.03
N ALA A 9 -2.23 -3.91 -9.84
CA ALA A 9 -1.07 -3.62 -9.01
C ALA A 9 -1.33 -4.01 -7.55
N GLN A 10 -0.44 -4.78 -6.95
CA GLN A 10 -0.50 -5.20 -5.55
C GLN A 10 -0.02 -4.07 -4.64
N PHE A 11 -0.89 -3.64 -3.73
CA PHE A 11 -0.63 -2.50 -2.84
C PHE A 11 0.63 -2.68 -1.99
N TRP A 12 0.88 -3.88 -1.47
CA TRP A 12 1.97 -4.13 -0.53
C TRP A 12 3.29 -4.52 -1.21
N GLU A 13 3.23 -5.12 -2.39
CA GLU A 13 4.38 -5.82 -3.01
C GLU A 13 4.87 -5.17 -4.31
N ASP A 14 4.01 -4.51 -5.08
CA ASP A 14 4.41 -3.92 -6.35
C ASP A 14 4.97 -2.51 -6.15
N ARG A 15 5.83 -2.08 -7.09
CA ARG A 15 6.54 -0.78 -7.09
C ARG A 15 5.71 0.38 -7.61
N TRP A 16 4.47 0.49 -7.12
CA TRP A 16 3.52 1.48 -7.60
C TRP A 16 3.64 2.83 -6.85
N MET A 17 4.29 2.86 -5.69
CA MET A 17 4.43 4.07 -4.87
C MET A 17 5.79 4.71 -5.11
N ASP A 18 5.82 5.71 -5.99
CA ASP A 18 7.04 6.44 -6.39
C ASP A 18 8.18 5.49 -6.84
N GLY A 19 7.82 4.40 -7.54
CA GLY A 19 8.77 3.38 -8.02
C GLY A 19 9.27 2.41 -6.94
N GLN A 20 8.69 2.43 -5.74
CA GLN A 20 9.05 1.55 -4.63
C GLN A 20 7.85 0.75 -4.14
N ALA A 21 8.13 -0.45 -3.64
CA ALA A 21 7.11 -1.26 -2.98
C ALA A 21 6.93 -0.78 -1.53
N ILE A 22 5.72 -0.91 -0.98
CA ILE A 22 5.51 -0.60 0.44
C ILE A 22 6.33 -1.54 1.33
N SER A 23 6.55 -2.79 0.92
CA SER A 23 7.45 -3.73 1.60
C SER A 23 8.91 -3.24 1.70
N GLU A 24 9.37 -2.44 0.72
CA GLU A 24 10.70 -1.81 0.72
C GLU A 24 10.72 -0.54 1.58
N LEU A 25 9.62 0.24 1.58
CA LEU A 25 9.50 1.50 2.30
C LEU A 25 9.19 1.34 3.80
N ALA A 26 8.50 0.26 4.16
CA ALA A 26 7.83 0.09 5.46
C ALA A 26 7.83 -1.39 5.89
N SER A 27 9.01 -1.98 6.05
CA SER A 27 9.20 -3.39 6.34
C SER A 27 8.55 -3.84 7.65
N ASP A 28 8.68 -3.09 8.75
CA ASP A 28 8.07 -3.43 10.05
C ASP A 28 6.54 -3.40 9.99
N LEU A 29 5.97 -2.44 9.28
CA LEU A 29 4.52 -2.36 9.05
C LEU A 29 4.05 -3.51 8.17
N HIS A 30 4.79 -3.83 7.10
CA HIS A 30 4.49 -4.94 6.20
C HIS A 30 4.46 -6.27 6.95
N LEU A 31 5.37 -6.47 7.92
CA LEU A 31 5.39 -7.67 8.77
C LEU A 31 4.08 -7.89 9.55
N LEU A 32 3.33 -6.83 9.85
CA LEU A 32 2.04 -6.89 10.54
C LEU A 32 0.86 -7.26 9.62
N VAL A 33 1.08 -7.31 8.30
CA VAL A 33 0.03 -7.66 7.33
C VAL A 33 0.07 -9.17 7.05
N PRO A 34 -1.05 -9.90 7.04
CA PRO A 34 -1.06 -11.31 6.65
C PRO A 34 -0.54 -11.55 5.23
N LYS A 35 0.25 -12.62 5.03
CA LYS A 35 0.83 -12.99 3.73
C LYS A 35 -0.19 -13.04 2.59
N ARG A 36 -1.42 -13.49 2.86
CA ARG A 36 -2.51 -13.51 1.87
C ARG A 36 -2.86 -12.10 1.40
N LEU A 37 -3.02 -11.15 2.32
CA LEU A 37 -3.41 -9.77 1.99
C LEU A 37 -2.28 -9.02 1.29
N ARG A 38 -1.02 -9.26 1.68
CA ARG A 38 0.15 -8.72 0.97
C ARG A 38 0.11 -9.03 -0.54
N LYS A 39 -0.24 -10.27 -0.88
CA LYS A 39 -0.23 -10.78 -2.26
C LYS A 39 -1.50 -10.54 -3.09
N THR A 40 -2.58 -10.10 -2.46
CA THR A 40 -3.90 -10.04 -3.12
C THR A 40 -4.56 -8.67 -3.05
N ARG A 41 -4.17 -7.84 -2.09
CA ARG A 41 -4.71 -6.49 -1.96
C ARG A 41 -4.23 -5.65 -3.14
N THR A 42 -5.15 -5.23 -3.99
CA THR A 42 -4.85 -4.31 -5.09
C THR A 42 -4.77 -2.87 -4.59
N VAL A 43 -4.11 -1.99 -5.35
CA VAL A 43 -4.02 -0.55 -5.01
C VAL A 43 -5.42 0.07 -4.93
N CYS A 44 -6.31 -0.26 -5.87
CA CYS A 44 -7.68 0.23 -5.89
C CYS A 44 -8.46 -0.19 -4.64
N GLU A 45 -8.40 -1.47 -4.29
CA GLU A 45 -9.05 -1.97 -3.08
C GLU A 45 -8.49 -1.34 -1.80
N ALA A 46 -7.17 -1.18 -1.74
CA ALA A 46 -6.47 -0.64 -0.58
C ALA A 46 -6.85 0.81 -0.31
N LEU A 47 -6.88 1.64 -1.35
CA LEU A 47 -7.19 3.06 -1.24
C LEU A 47 -8.68 3.31 -0.98
N THR A 48 -9.56 2.46 -1.52
CA THR A 48 -10.99 2.51 -1.25
C THR A 48 -11.26 2.39 0.26
N ASP A 49 -11.90 3.40 0.84
CA ASP A 49 -12.17 3.51 2.28
C ASP A 49 -10.94 3.30 3.18
N ARG A 50 -9.73 3.54 2.65
CA ARG A 50 -8.45 3.29 3.33
C ARG A 50 -8.37 1.85 3.88
N ARG A 51 -8.90 0.88 3.13
CA ARG A 51 -8.99 -0.53 3.53
C ARG A 51 -7.65 -1.15 3.90
N TRP A 52 -6.54 -0.67 3.33
CA TRP A 52 -5.19 -1.13 3.71
C TRP A 52 -4.89 -1.00 5.21
N ILE A 53 -5.49 -0.02 5.90
CA ILE A 53 -5.32 0.13 7.36
C ILE A 53 -5.85 -1.10 8.10
N ARG A 54 -6.94 -1.70 7.60
CA ARG A 54 -7.56 -2.91 8.17
C ARG A 54 -6.76 -4.18 7.91
N ASP A 55 -5.79 -4.13 7.00
CA ASP A 55 -4.92 -5.26 6.71
C ASP A 55 -3.84 -5.45 7.80
N ILE A 56 -3.55 -4.40 8.57
CA ILE A 56 -2.55 -4.40 9.65
C ILE A 56 -3.13 -5.16 10.85
N GLN A 57 -2.37 -6.12 11.36
CA GLN A 57 -2.75 -6.95 12.51
C GLN A 57 -1.73 -6.84 13.65
N GLY A 58 -2.21 -6.96 14.88
CA GLY A 58 -1.37 -6.86 16.07
C GLY A 58 -1.07 -5.42 16.48
N ALA A 59 -0.14 -5.26 17.42
CA ALA A 59 0.22 -3.96 17.97
C ALA A 59 1.27 -3.25 17.11
N LEU A 60 1.08 -1.95 16.89
CA LEU A 60 2.09 -1.10 16.25
C LEU A 60 3.19 -0.75 17.25
N GLY A 61 4.37 -1.34 17.07
CA GLY A 61 5.59 -0.85 17.73
C GLY A 61 6.01 0.52 17.18
N PRO A 62 6.94 1.24 17.83
CA PRO A 62 7.34 2.60 17.44
C PRO A 62 7.77 2.74 15.97
N LEU A 63 8.55 1.80 15.44
CA LEU A 63 9.00 1.82 14.04
C LEU A 63 7.83 1.60 13.06
N ALA A 64 6.99 0.59 13.32
CA ALA A 64 5.81 0.31 12.51
C ALA A 64 4.82 1.48 12.55
N LEU A 65 4.66 2.16 13.69
CA LEU A 65 3.83 3.36 13.82
C LEU A 65 4.37 4.51 12.96
N TRP A 66 5.68 4.74 12.98
CA TRP A 66 6.29 5.77 12.13
C TRP A 66 6.09 5.45 10.65
N GLN A 67 6.32 4.20 10.25
CA GLN A 67 6.08 3.73 8.89
C GLN A 67 4.61 3.86 8.48
N TYR A 68 3.67 3.53 9.35
CA TYR A 68 2.24 3.74 9.14
C TYR A 68 1.93 5.21 8.80
N ILE A 69 2.49 6.17 9.55
CA ILE A 69 2.29 7.60 9.28
C ILE A 69 2.87 7.98 7.91
N GLN A 70 4.02 7.44 7.52
CA GLN A 70 4.60 7.70 6.19
C GLN A 70 3.70 7.19 5.07
N ILE A 71 3.22 5.94 5.16
CA ILE A 71 2.32 5.36 4.16
C ILE A 71 0.97 6.10 4.14
N TRP A 72 0.44 6.49 5.29
CA TRP A 72 -0.80 7.25 5.38
C TRP A 72 -0.71 8.61 4.67
N LYS A 73 0.41 9.32 4.84
CA LYS A 73 0.64 10.59 4.14
C LYS A 73 0.72 10.38 2.62
N ARG A 74 1.53 9.41 2.17
CA ARG A 74 1.71 9.14 0.74
C ARG A 74 0.42 8.71 0.06
N THR A 75 -0.36 7.84 0.70
CA THR A 75 -1.65 7.36 0.18
C THR A 75 -2.73 8.44 0.12
N HIS A 76 -2.60 9.52 0.88
CA HIS A 76 -3.59 10.61 0.88
C HIS A 76 -3.66 11.36 -0.45
N ASP A 77 -2.52 11.51 -1.14
CA ASP A 77 -2.38 12.28 -2.38
C ASP A 77 -2.32 11.39 -3.64
N VAL A 78 -2.66 10.10 -3.50
CA VAL A 78 -2.75 9.18 -4.63
C VAL A 78 -4.09 9.37 -5.33
N ARG A 79 -4.04 9.51 -6.65
CA ARG A 79 -5.21 9.51 -7.52
C ARG A 79 -5.10 8.34 -8.48
N LEU A 80 -6.19 7.58 -8.61
CA LEU A 80 -6.32 6.56 -9.65
C LEU A 80 -6.77 7.22 -10.94
N SER A 81 -6.33 6.68 -12.06
CA SER A 81 -6.78 7.05 -13.40
C SER A 81 -7.59 5.91 -14.02
N ASP A 82 -8.27 6.18 -15.14
CA ASP A 82 -9.01 5.14 -15.86
C ASP A 82 -8.10 4.24 -16.73
N SER A 83 -6.82 4.58 -16.84
CA SER A 83 -5.84 3.82 -17.60
C SER A 83 -5.48 2.50 -16.92
N VAL A 84 -5.13 1.48 -17.70
CA VAL A 84 -4.60 0.22 -17.16
C VAL A 84 -3.29 0.48 -16.40
N ASP A 85 -3.06 -0.30 -15.34
CA ASP A 85 -1.82 -0.24 -14.55
C ASP A 85 -0.58 -0.42 -15.44
N VAL A 86 0.39 0.49 -15.27
CA VAL A 86 1.73 0.37 -15.82
C VAL A 86 2.68 0.27 -14.64
N LEU A 87 3.16 -0.94 -14.35
CA LEU A 87 4.18 -1.14 -13.31
C LEU A 87 5.49 -0.49 -13.78
N SER A 88 6.11 0.30 -12.90
CA SER A 88 7.43 0.92 -13.12
C SER A 88 8.57 -0.04 -12.73
#